data_AF-A0A183ICP9-F1
#
_entry.id   AF-A0A183ICP9-F1
#
_cell.length_a   1.000
_cell.length_b   1.000
_cell.length_c   1.000
_cell.angle_alpha   90.00
_cell.angle_beta   90.00
_cell.angle_gamma   90.00
#
_symmetry.space_group_name_H-M   'P 1'
#
loop_
_entity.id
_entity.type
_entity.pdbx_description
1 polymer ?
#
loop_
_entity_poly.entity_id
_entity_poly.type
_entity_poly.pdbx_seq_one_letter_code
_entity_poly.pdbx_strand_id
1 'polypeptide(L)'
;MQQHKPHLLSRPHGCSTMGPPPQMPMLPDDDGVIDDPKVELEGRELWEQFHVLGTEMVITKSGRRMFPPFKVRISGLEKRAKYILLMDIVPADDCRYKFHNSRWIVAGKADPEMPKRMYIHPDSPATGDQWMQKVCSFHKLKLTNNISDKHGFTILNSMHKYQPRFHIVHANDILKLPFSTFRTFVFKETEFIAVTAYQNEKVSIKCFECSRSLCTFLRLGHFASSFRG
;
A
#
# COMPACT_ATOMS: atom_id res chain seq x y z
N MET A 1 -49.51 -81.64 -8.18
CA MET A 1 -48.20 -82.26 -8.48
C MET A 1 -47.17 -81.15 -8.66
N GLN A 2 -46.03 -81.34 -8.01
CA GLN A 2 -44.73 -80.67 -8.18
C GLN A 2 -44.51 -79.23 -7.64
N GLN A 3 -43.52 -79.18 -6.73
CA GLN A 3 -42.87 -78.08 -6.03
C GLN A 3 -41.93 -77.30 -6.96
N HIS A 4 -41.54 -76.06 -6.62
CA HIS A 4 -40.13 -75.63 -6.67
C HIS A 4 -39.84 -74.31 -5.90
N LYS A 5 -38.65 -74.28 -5.30
CA LYS A 5 -37.97 -73.31 -4.41
C LYS A 5 -38.02 -71.81 -4.80
N PRO A 6 -37.88 -70.87 -3.83
CA PRO A 6 -37.50 -69.49 -4.07
C PRO A 6 -35.97 -69.32 -4.21
N HIS A 7 -35.56 -68.57 -5.23
CA HIS A 7 -34.18 -68.18 -5.52
C HIS A 7 -33.84 -66.84 -4.84
N LEU A 8 -32.74 -66.82 -4.08
CA LEU A 8 -32.06 -65.60 -3.61
C LEU A 8 -31.56 -64.78 -4.80
N LEU A 9 -31.81 -63.47 -4.77
CA LEU A 9 -31.06 -62.46 -5.53
C LEU A 9 -30.82 -61.21 -4.65
N SER A 10 -29.65 -60.65 -4.87
CA SER A 10 -28.77 -59.89 -3.99
C SER A 10 -29.11 -58.40 -3.79
N ARG A 11 -28.69 -57.88 -2.62
CA ARG A 11 -28.58 -56.44 -2.28
C ARG A 11 -27.78 -55.65 -3.34
N PRO A 12 -28.15 -54.41 -3.67
CA PRO A 12 -27.22 -53.47 -4.29
C PRO A 12 -26.29 -52.87 -3.22
N HIS A 13 -24.98 -52.92 -3.48
CA HIS A 13 -23.96 -52.19 -2.75
C HIS A 13 -24.11 -50.68 -3.02
N GLY A 14 -24.67 -49.93 -2.08
CA GLY A 14 -24.54 -48.47 -2.05
C GLY A 14 -23.12 -48.11 -1.61
N CYS A 15 -22.27 -47.76 -2.57
CA CYS A 15 -20.97 -47.15 -2.31
C CYS A 15 -21.22 -45.67 -1.96
N SER A 16 -21.19 -45.35 -0.67
CA SER A 16 -21.27 -43.97 -0.19
C SER A 16 -19.97 -43.24 -0.54
N THR A 17 -20.01 -42.37 -1.55
CA THR A 17 -18.94 -41.39 -1.78
C THR A 17 -18.99 -40.36 -0.66
N MET A 18 -18.14 -40.54 0.34
CA MET A 18 -17.85 -39.51 1.35
C MET A 18 -17.18 -38.33 0.63
N GLY A 19 -17.93 -37.25 0.43
CA GLY A 19 -17.37 -35.98 -0.03
C GLY A 19 -16.30 -35.48 0.95
N PRO A 20 -15.33 -34.66 0.48
CA PRO A 20 -14.34 -34.09 1.38
C PRO A 20 -15.04 -33.25 2.46
N PRO A 21 -14.54 -33.26 3.70
CA PRO A 21 -15.16 -32.51 4.78
C PRO A 21 -15.19 -31.01 4.42
N PRO A 22 -16.24 -30.28 4.81
CA PRO A 22 -16.30 -28.84 4.61
C PRO A 22 -15.10 -28.21 5.33
N GLN A 23 -14.26 -27.51 4.57
CA GLN A 23 -13.16 -26.73 5.12
C GLN A 23 -13.77 -25.65 6.02
N MET A 24 -13.60 -25.80 7.33
CA MET A 24 -13.89 -24.72 8.27
C MET A 24 -13.08 -23.49 7.84
N PRO A 25 -13.67 -22.28 7.88
CA PRO A 25 -12.89 -21.06 7.73
C PRO A 25 -11.81 -21.10 8.80
N MET A 26 -10.55 -21.17 8.37
CA MET A 26 -9.39 -20.98 9.24
C MET A 26 -9.61 -19.62 9.92
N LEU A 27 -10.01 -19.62 11.18
CA LEU A 27 -9.98 -18.42 12.00
C LEU A 27 -8.52 -17.92 11.99
N PRO A 28 -8.27 -16.61 11.88
CA PRO A 28 -6.92 -16.09 12.00
C PRO A 28 -6.33 -16.64 13.31
N ASP A 29 -5.14 -17.24 13.24
CA ASP A 29 -4.40 -17.64 14.44
C ASP A 29 -4.32 -16.40 15.35
N ASP A 30 -5.13 -16.37 16.41
CA ASP A 30 -5.00 -15.40 17.49
C ASP A 30 -3.76 -15.82 18.27
N ASP A 31 -2.61 -15.32 17.81
CA ASP A 31 -1.29 -15.64 18.33
C ASP A 31 -1.03 -15.02 19.72
N GLY A 32 -2.06 -14.45 20.36
CA GLY A 32 -2.01 -13.87 21.70
C GLY A 32 -1.11 -12.64 21.79
N VAL A 33 -0.67 -12.09 20.66
CA VAL A 33 0.18 -10.90 20.60
C VAL A 33 -0.69 -9.66 20.78
N ILE A 34 -0.61 -9.06 21.98
CA ILE A 34 -1.26 -7.78 22.27
C ILE A 34 -0.32 -6.65 21.86
N ASP A 35 -0.61 -5.99 20.75
CA ASP A 35 0.06 -4.77 20.30
C ASP A 35 -0.97 -3.63 20.10
N ASP A 36 -0.52 -2.38 20.32
CA ASP A 36 -1.32 -1.16 20.07
C ASP A 36 -0.54 -0.25 19.11
N PRO A 37 -0.43 -0.63 17.83
CA PRO A 37 0.40 0.07 16.87
C PRO A 37 -0.08 1.49 16.63
N LYS A 38 0.80 2.45 16.87
CA LYS A 38 0.62 3.87 16.57
C LYS A 38 1.56 4.27 15.45
N VAL A 39 1.03 5.02 14.48
CA VAL A 39 1.75 5.44 13.28
C VAL A 39 1.65 6.94 13.13
N GLU A 40 2.80 7.60 13.02
CA GLU A 40 2.91 9.04 12.86
C GLU A 40 3.52 9.36 11.49
N LEU A 41 2.89 10.28 10.75
CA LEU A 41 3.39 10.74 9.46
C LEU A 41 4.56 11.70 9.66
N GLU A 42 5.72 11.35 9.13
CA GLU A 42 6.91 12.20 9.18
C GLU A 42 6.83 13.30 8.11
N GLY A 43 7.13 14.54 8.51
CA GLY A 43 7.02 15.70 7.63
C GLY A 43 5.56 16.12 7.34
N ARG A 44 4.65 15.89 8.29
CA ARG A 44 3.23 16.24 8.17
C ARG A 44 2.98 17.69 7.74
N GLU A 45 3.71 18.66 8.30
CA GLU A 45 3.58 20.08 7.92
C GLU A 45 3.84 20.31 6.42
N LEU A 46 4.78 19.57 5.83
CA LEU A 46 5.07 19.65 4.40
C LEU A 46 3.92 19.05 3.59
N TRP A 47 3.40 17.90 4.02
CA TRP A 47 2.21 17.30 3.40
C TRP A 47 1.00 18.23 3.46
N GLU A 48 0.74 18.87 4.59
CA GLU A 48 -0.36 19.84 4.74
C GLU A 48 -0.21 21.03 3.78
N GLN A 49 1.01 21.55 3.60
CA GLN A 49 1.26 22.61 2.62
C GLN A 49 0.94 22.19 1.19
N PHE A 50 1.31 20.96 0.80
CA PHE A 50 0.93 20.41 -0.51
C PHE A 50 -0.56 20.13 -0.62
N HIS A 51 -1.19 19.69 0.47
CA HIS A 51 -2.61 19.37 0.53
C HIS A 51 -3.47 20.60 0.27
N VAL A 52 -3.13 21.74 0.89
CA VAL A 52 -3.81 23.04 0.67
C VAL A 52 -3.75 23.48 -0.79
N LEU A 53 -2.66 23.18 -1.50
CA LEU A 53 -2.50 23.53 -2.91
C LEU A 53 -3.18 22.55 -3.88
N GLY A 54 -3.69 21.42 -3.38
CA GLY A 54 -4.12 20.27 -4.17
C GLY A 54 -2.90 19.48 -4.64
N THR A 55 -2.49 18.47 -3.87
CA THR A 55 -1.26 17.71 -4.14
C THR A 55 -1.33 17.01 -5.49
N GLU A 56 -0.25 17.09 -6.27
CA GLU A 56 -0.11 16.45 -7.57
C GLU A 56 1.09 15.52 -7.57
N MET A 57 0.91 14.30 -8.06
CA MET A 57 2.00 13.33 -8.22
C MET A 57 2.22 13.00 -9.68
N VAL A 58 3.43 13.26 -10.17
CA VAL A 58 3.79 12.96 -11.56
C VAL A 58 3.93 11.45 -11.76
N ILE A 59 3.27 10.91 -12.79
CA ILE A 59 3.38 9.52 -13.22
C ILE A 59 4.07 9.45 -14.59
N THR A 60 4.98 8.48 -14.77
CA THR A 60 5.74 8.31 -16.02
C THR A 60 5.83 6.85 -16.41
N LYS A 61 6.10 6.58 -17.70
CA LYS A 61 6.26 5.20 -18.21
C LYS A 61 7.34 4.41 -17.47
N SER A 62 8.45 5.05 -17.12
CA SER A 62 9.60 4.46 -16.40
C SER A 62 9.46 4.45 -14.87
N GLY A 63 8.33 4.96 -14.36
CA GLY A 63 8.07 5.08 -12.93
C GLY A 63 8.72 6.32 -12.30
N ARG A 64 7.94 7.09 -11.54
CA ARG A 64 8.39 8.28 -10.82
C ARG A 64 8.17 8.10 -9.31
N ARG A 65 9.14 8.55 -8.51
CA ARG A 65 9.02 8.53 -7.04
C ARG A 65 8.10 9.66 -6.58
N MET A 66 7.37 9.41 -5.51
CA MET A 66 6.51 10.42 -4.88
C MET A 66 7.34 11.53 -4.24
N PHE A 67 6.79 12.74 -4.28
CA PHE A 67 7.29 13.88 -3.52
C PHE A 67 6.10 14.69 -3.00
N PRO A 68 6.01 14.96 -1.67
CA PRO A 68 6.92 14.52 -0.62
C PRO A 68 7.03 12.98 -0.49
N PRO A 69 8.16 12.45 0.02
CA PRO A 69 8.28 11.01 0.25
C PRO A 69 7.38 10.58 1.40
N PHE A 70 6.66 9.47 1.24
CA PHE A 70 5.86 8.88 2.31
C PHE A 70 6.77 8.22 3.34
N LYS A 71 6.76 8.73 4.57
CA LYS A 71 7.59 8.28 5.68
C LYS A 71 6.76 8.22 6.95
N VAL A 72 6.96 7.18 7.75
CA VAL A 72 6.21 7.00 8.99
C VAL A 72 7.14 6.58 10.13
N ARG A 73 6.80 7.03 11.34
CA ARG A 73 7.34 6.52 12.60
C ARG A 73 6.30 5.61 13.23
N ILE A 74 6.76 4.46 13.70
CA ILE A 74 5.89 3.42 14.26
C ILE A 74 6.26 3.23 15.73
N SER A 75 5.27 3.04 16.57
CA SER A 75 5.42 2.68 17.98
C SER A 75 4.33 1.69 18.40
N GLY A 76 4.49 1.04 19.56
CA GLY A 76 3.47 0.14 20.13
C GLY A 76 3.40 -1.25 19.48
N LEU A 77 4.39 -1.64 18.68
CA LEU A 77 4.54 -3.02 18.19
C LEU A 77 5.14 -3.94 19.26
N GLU A 78 4.81 -5.22 19.22
CA GLU A 78 5.47 -6.23 20.05
C GLU A 78 6.91 -6.43 19.55
N LYS A 79 7.90 -6.28 20.44
CA LYS A 79 9.31 -6.19 20.07
C LYS A 79 9.84 -7.44 19.38
N ARG A 80 9.37 -8.62 19.79
CA ARG A 80 9.85 -9.93 19.27
C ARG A 80 9.02 -10.47 18.11
N ALA A 81 7.79 -9.98 17.96
CA ALA A 81 6.90 -10.32 16.86
C ALA A 81 7.47 -9.85 15.51
N LYS A 82 7.14 -10.57 14.44
CA LYS A 82 7.54 -10.21 13.07
C LYS A 82 6.39 -9.54 12.34
N TYR A 83 6.71 -8.45 11.66
CA TYR A 83 5.76 -7.65 10.92
C TYR A 83 6.23 -7.44 9.49
N ILE A 84 5.26 -7.40 8.59
CA ILE A 84 5.41 -6.97 7.21
C ILE A 84 4.76 -5.60 7.09
N LEU A 85 5.52 -4.65 6.59
CA LEU A 85 5.02 -3.31 6.27
C LEU A 85 4.82 -3.20 4.78
N LEU A 86 3.67 -2.68 4.38
CA LEU A 86 3.36 -2.44 2.98
C LEU A 86 2.50 -1.20 2.80
N MET A 87 2.47 -0.70 1.59
CA MET A 87 1.66 0.44 1.21
C MET A 87 0.93 0.12 -0.09
N ASP A 88 -0.33 0.51 -0.17
CA ASP A 88 -1.07 0.56 -1.43
C ASP A 88 -1.63 1.97 -1.68
N ILE A 89 -2.11 2.17 -2.90
CA ILE A 89 -2.70 3.43 -3.33
C ILE A 89 -4.05 3.08 -3.94
N VAL A 90 -5.11 3.61 -3.35
CA VAL A 90 -6.49 3.36 -3.78
C VAL A 90 -7.13 4.63 -4.34
N PRO A 91 -8.07 4.53 -5.28
CA PRO A 91 -8.89 5.66 -5.69
C PRO A 91 -9.58 6.29 -4.48
N ALA A 92 -9.56 7.62 -4.41
CA ALA A 92 -10.26 8.37 -3.36
C ALA A 92 -11.74 8.59 -3.71
N ASP A 93 -12.06 8.64 -5.00
CA ASP A 93 -13.41 8.80 -5.54
C ASP A 93 -13.56 8.14 -6.93
N ASP A 94 -14.78 8.17 -7.46
CA ASP A 94 -15.13 7.68 -8.81
C ASP A 94 -15.20 8.83 -9.83
N CYS A 95 -14.33 9.84 -9.70
CA CYS A 95 -14.30 11.03 -10.55
C CYS A 95 -13.02 11.14 -11.40
N ARG A 96 -13.21 11.57 -12.65
CA ARG A 96 -12.13 12.06 -13.51
C ARG A 96 -12.09 13.57 -13.44
N TYR A 97 -10.91 14.13 -13.25
CA TYR A 97 -10.72 15.56 -13.04
C TYR A 97 -10.13 16.27 -14.27
N LYS A 98 -10.29 17.59 -14.32
CA LYS A 98 -9.49 18.48 -15.18
C LYS A 98 -9.10 19.73 -14.39
N PHE A 99 -7.96 20.31 -14.73
CA PHE A 99 -7.53 21.57 -14.16
C PHE A 99 -7.88 22.71 -15.13
N HIS A 100 -8.68 23.66 -14.67
CA HIS A 100 -9.12 24.80 -15.48
C HIS A 100 -9.30 26.03 -14.58
N ASN A 101 -8.86 27.20 -15.06
CA ASN A 101 -8.91 28.47 -14.30
C ASN A 101 -8.33 28.33 -12.88
N SER A 102 -7.17 27.69 -12.77
CA SER A 102 -6.45 27.43 -11.52
C SER A 102 -7.25 26.63 -10.48
N ARG A 103 -8.20 25.81 -10.93
CA ARG A 103 -9.05 24.99 -10.06
C ARG A 103 -9.22 23.58 -10.62
N TRP A 104 -9.31 22.61 -9.72
CA TRP A 104 -9.69 21.24 -10.04
C TRP A 104 -11.21 21.14 -10.15
N ILE A 105 -11.71 20.64 -11.28
CA ILE A 105 -13.13 20.43 -11.53
C ILE A 105 -13.38 19.01 -12.04
N VAL A 106 -14.52 18.43 -11.65
CA VAL A 106 -14.94 17.12 -12.12
C VAL A 106 -15.28 17.21 -13.61
N ALA A 107 -14.65 16.37 -14.42
CA ALA A 107 -14.83 16.28 -15.86
C ALA A 107 -15.72 15.09 -16.28
N GLY A 108 -15.92 14.12 -15.40
CA GLY A 108 -16.75 12.94 -15.66
C GLY A 108 -16.51 11.83 -14.63
N LYS A 109 -17.01 10.63 -14.96
CA LYS A 109 -16.78 9.42 -14.18
C LYS A 109 -15.32 8.95 -14.31
N ALA A 110 -14.80 8.30 -13.27
CA ALA A 110 -13.48 7.70 -13.33
C ALA A 110 -13.38 6.58 -14.38
N ASP A 111 -12.17 6.43 -14.91
CA ASP A 111 -11.78 5.30 -15.75
C ASP A 111 -11.72 4.01 -14.88
N PRO A 112 -11.89 2.82 -15.47
CA PRO A 112 -11.81 1.56 -14.74
C PRO A 112 -10.55 1.43 -13.88
N GLU A 113 -10.71 0.92 -12.66
CA GLU A 113 -9.62 0.76 -11.71
C GLU A 113 -8.58 -0.24 -12.24
N MET A 114 -7.31 0.13 -12.15
CA MET A 114 -6.19 -0.75 -12.52
C MET A 114 -5.96 -1.80 -11.42
N PRO A 115 -5.34 -2.96 -11.73
CA PRO A 115 -5.04 -3.97 -10.72
C PRO A 115 -4.25 -3.39 -9.55
N LYS A 116 -4.79 -3.57 -8.33
CA LYS A 116 -4.17 -3.10 -7.09
C LYS A 116 -2.83 -3.78 -6.89
N ARG A 117 -1.78 -2.98 -6.74
CA ARG A 117 -0.43 -3.46 -6.43
C ARG A 117 -0.02 -2.97 -5.05
N MET A 118 0.29 -3.92 -4.18
CA MET A 118 0.86 -3.64 -2.88
C MET A 118 2.37 -3.50 -3.01
N TYR A 119 2.91 -2.41 -2.49
CA TYR A 119 4.35 -2.23 -2.34
C TYR A 119 4.77 -2.70 -0.95
N ILE A 120 5.50 -3.81 -0.89
CA ILE A 120 6.06 -4.32 0.35
C ILE A 120 7.37 -3.57 0.65
N HIS A 121 7.52 -3.09 1.88
CA HIS A 121 8.76 -2.43 2.30
C HIS A 121 9.92 -3.42 2.21
N PRO A 122 11.08 -3.06 1.62
CA PRO A 122 12.18 -3.99 1.35
C PRO A 122 12.78 -4.64 2.59
N ASP A 123 12.66 -3.98 3.75
CA ASP A 123 13.13 -4.53 5.04
C ASP A 123 12.14 -5.58 5.62
N SER A 124 11.00 -5.85 4.97
CA SER A 124 10.03 -6.85 5.45
C SER A 124 10.45 -8.28 5.08
N PRO A 125 10.14 -9.28 5.93
CA PRO A 125 9.64 -9.15 7.30
C PRO A 125 10.76 -8.75 8.28
N ALA A 126 10.43 -7.91 9.26
CA ALA A 126 11.33 -7.51 10.35
C ALA A 126 10.62 -7.50 11.70
N THR A 127 11.38 -7.49 12.80
CA THR A 127 10.78 -7.50 14.14
C THR A 127 10.18 -6.14 14.50
N GLY A 128 9.22 -6.12 15.43
CA GLY A 128 8.65 -4.86 15.92
C GLY A 128 9.71 -3.91 16.47
N ASP A 129 10.72 -4.43 17.17
CA ASP A 129 11.86 -3.63 17.65
C ASP A 129 12.63 -2.97 16.50
N GLN A 130 12.94 -3.72 15.43
CA GLN A 130 13.64 -3.19 14.26
C GLN A 130 12.83 -2.10 13.54
N TRP A 131 11.50 -2.25 13.45
CA TRP A 131 10.63 -1.26 12.84
C TRP A 131 10.53 0.03 13.65
N MET A 132 10.52 -0.07 14.98
CA MET A 132 10.40 1.09 15.87
C MET A 132 11.72 1.85 16.06
N GLN A 133 12.88 1.26 15.73
CA GLN A 133 14.19 1.89 15.87
C GLN A 133 14.43 3.08 14.92
N LYS A 134 13.81 3.10 13.74
CA LYS A 134 14.06 4.10 12.69
C LYS A 134 12.79 4.47 11.94
N VAL A 135 12.84 5.63 11.27
CA VAL A 135 11.76 6.05 10.35
C VAL A 135 11.68 5.09 9.17
N CYS A 136 10.47 4.57 8.93
CA CYS A 136 10.16 3.73 7.78
C CYS A 136 9.87 4.60 6.56
N SER A 137 10.52 4.33 5.42
CA SER A 137 10.48 5.23 4.26
C SER A 137 10.14 4.50 2.97
N PHE A 138 9.03 4.90 2.35
CA PHE A 138 8.53 4.34 1.09
C PHE A 138 9.03 5.11 -0.14
N HIS A 139 10.14 5.84 0.00
CA HIS A 139 10.73 6.67 -1.07
C HIS A 139 11.14 5.90 -2.35
N LYS A 140 11.28 4.57 -2.28
CA LYS A 140 11.58 3.72 -3.44
C LYS A 140 10.33 3.33 -4.23
N LEU A 141 9.12 3.54 -3.69
CA LEU A 141 7.88 3.32 -4.42
C LEU A 141 7.84 4.23 -5.65
N LYS A 142 7.42 3.65 -6.78
CA LYS A 142 7.29 4.36 -8.06
C LYS A 142 5.88 4.25 -8.60
N LEU A 143 5.40 5.37 -9.13
CA LEU A 143 4.11 5.52 -9.79
C LEU A 143 4.30 5.53 -11.31
N THR A 144 3.47 4.80 -12.04
CA THR A 144 3.52 4.70 -13.51
C THR A 144 2.13 4.82 -14.13
N ASN A 145 2.07 5.30 -15.37
CA ASN A 145 0.87 5.21 -16.22
C ASN A 145 0.92 4.02 -17.19
N ASN A 146 1.97 3.19 -17.14
CA ASN A 146 2.10 2.04 -18.02
C ASN A 146 1.33 0.83 -17.46
N ILE A 147 0.17 0.54 -18.05
CA ILE A 147 -0.67 -0.60 -17.68
C ILE A 147 0.02 -1.96 -17.86
N SER A 148 1.03 -2.01 -18.73
CA SER A 148 1.82 -3.21 -19.04
C SER A 148 3.12 -3.29 -18.24
N ASP A 149 3.24 -2.54 -17.14
CA ASP A 149 4.47 -2.52 -16.35
C ASP A 149 4.81 -3.89 -15.75
N LYS A 150 6.03 -4.35 -16.06
CA LYS A 150 6.61 -5.62 -15.59
C LYS A 150 7.44 -5.47 -14.31
N HIS A 151 7.74 -4.24 -13.88
CA HIS A 151 8.62 -3.99 -12.73
C HIS A 151 7.90 -4.02 -11.38
N GLY A 152 6.58 -4.15 -11.37
CA GLY A 152 5.79 -4.12 -10.14
C GLY A 152 5.47 -2.71 -9.65
N PHE A 153 5.65 -1.67 -10.48
CA PHE A 153 5.32 -0.30 -10.09
C PHE A 153 3.81 -0.13 -9.92
N THR A 154 3.42 0.85 -9.08
CA THR A 154 2.01 1.17 -8.85
C THR A 154 1.46 1.90 -10.07
N ILE A 155 0.49 1.27 -10.74
CA ILE A 155 -0.11 1.78 -11.96
C ILE A 155 -1.31 2.65 -11.58
N LEU A 156 -1.32 3.91 -12.03
CA LEU A 156 -2.39 4.86 -11.77
C LEU A 156 -2.90 5.47 -13.09
N ASN A 157 -4.20 5.73 -13.15
CA ASN A 157 -4.79 6.57 -14.19
C ASN A 157 -4.49 8.05 -13.90
N SER A 158 -4.04 8.79 -14.92
CA SER A 158 -3.84 10.24 -14.81
C SER A 158 -5.18 10.95 -14.61
N MET A 159 -5.15 12.12 -13.98
CA MET A 159 -6.31 12.97 -13.68
C MET A 159 -7.35 12.31 -12.76
N HIS A 160 -6.90 11.37 -11.93
CA HIS A 160 -7.70 10.72 -10.90
C HIS A 160 -7.08 10.98 -9.54
N LYS A 161 -7.93 10.98 -8.52
CA LYS A 161 -7.56 11.24 -7.14
C LYS A 161 -7.32 9.94 -6.39
N TYR A 162 -6.28 9.91 -5.57
CA TYR A 162 -5.84 8.72 -4.86
C TYR A 162 -5.52 9.01 -3.40
N GLN A 163 -5.72 7.99 -2.58
CA GLN A 163 -5.37 7.95 -1.17
C GLN A 163 -4.33 6.85 -0.92
N PRO A 164 -3.10 7.20 -0.53
CA PRO A 164 -2.15 6.25 0.03
C PRO A 164 -2.70 5.60 1.31
N ARG A 165 -2.49 4.29 1.48
CA ARG A 165 -2.79 3.58 2.71
C ARG A 165 -1.58 2.78 3.16
N PHE A 166 -1.24 2.95 4.43
CA PHE A 166 -0.14 2.24 5.06
C PHE A 166 -0.69 1.05 5.84
N HIS A 167 -0.05 -0.10 5.72
CA HIS A 167 -0.50 -1.34 6.35
C HIS A 167 0.60 -1.97 7.18
N ILE A 168 0.23 -2.40 8.39
CA ILE A 168 1.04 -3.25 9.26
C ILE A 168 0.36 -4.62 9.31
N VAL A 169 1.10 -5.66 8.98
CA VAL A 169 0.61 -7.05 9.01
C VAL A 169 1.48 -7.85 9.95
N HIS A 170 0.87 -8.48 10.97
CA HIS A 170 1.59 -9.42 11.82
C HIS A 170 1.77 -10.73 11.05
N ALA A 171 2.99 -10.96 10.57
CA ALA A 171 3.33 -12.11 9.73
C ALA A 171 4.84 -12.30 9.69
N ASN A 172 5.27 -13.56 9.74
CA ASN A 172 6.67 -13.94 9.60
C ASN A 172 7.10 -14.25 8.16
N ASP A 173 6.13 -14.37 7.23
CA ASP A 173 6.34 -14.70 5.82
C ASP A 173 5.34 -13.94 4.94
N ILE A 174 5.80 -13.43 3.80
CA ILE A 174 5.01 -12.72 2.79
C ILE A 174 3.93 -13.63 2.19
N LEU A 175 4.18 -14.94 2.11
CA LEU A 175 3.20 -15.90 1.62
C LEU A 175 1.94 -16.00 2.48
N LYS A 176 1.99 -15.51 3.73
CA LYS A 176 0.84 -15.47 4.64
C LYS A 176 -0.03 -14.25 4.44
N LEU A 177 0.42 -13.22 3.72
CA LEU A 177 -0.34 -11.97 3.51
C LEU A 177 -1.80 -12.19 3.07
N PRO A 178 -2.14 -13.12 2.16
CA PRO A 178 -3.54 -13.34 1.75
C PRO A 178 -4.47 -13.80 2.88
N PHE A 179 -3.91 -14.33 3.98
CA PHE A 179 -4.65 -14.91 5.10
C PHE A 179 -4.46 -14.12 6.41
N SER A 180 -3.62 -13.08 6.40
CA SER A 180 -3.32 -12.27 7.58
C SER A 180 -4.24 -11.06 7.70
N THR A 181 -4.45 -10.59 8.92
CA THR A 181 -5.21 -9.36 9.21
C THR A 181 -4.36 -8.12 8.95
N PHE A 182 -4.91 -7.16 8.21
CA PHE A 182 -4.25 -5.89 7.88
C PHE A 182 -4.69 -4.79 8.83
N ARG A 183 -3.74 -4.21 9.57
CA ARG A 183 -3.97 -2.95 10.29
C ARG A 183 -3.65 -1.78 9.37
N THR A 184 -4.68 -1.01 9.02
CA THR A 184 -4.59 0.02 7.98
C THR A 184 -4.63 1.42 8.58
N PHE A 185 -3.67 2.25 8.18
CA PHE A 185 -3.53 3.64 8.59
C PHE A 185 -3.62 4.55 7.37
N VAL A 186 -4.43 5.60 7.48
CA VAL A 186 -4.72 6.53 6.39
C VAL A 186 -4.50 7.96 6.86
N PHE A 187 -3.67 8.70 6.14
CA PHE A 187 -3.39 10.11 6.37
C PHE A 187 -4.07 10.92 5.27
N LYS A 188 -5.13 11.66 5.61
CA LYS A 188 -5.97 12.39 4.63
C LYS A 188 -5.17 13.45 3.87
N GLU A 189 -4.21 14.07 4.54
CA GLU A 189 -3.29 15.06 3.98
C GLU A 189 -2.38 14.49 2.89
N THR A 190 -2.29 13.16 2.75
CA THR A 190 -1.50 12.50 1.69
C THR A 190 -2.30 12.20 0.42
N GLU A 191 -3.58 12.59 0.36
CA GLU A 191 -4.39 12.53 -0.86
C GLU A 191 -3.75 13.36 -1.98
N PHE A 192 -3.74 12.83 -3.20
CA PHE A 192 -3.18 13.51 -4.36
C PHE A 192 -3.93 13.19 -5.66
N ILE A 193 -3.74 14.01 -6.68
CA ILE A 193 -4.16 13.73 -8.06
C ILE A 193 -2.95 13.27 -8.87
N ALA A 194 -3.05 12.12 -9.53
CA ALA A 194 -2.00 11.63 -10.41
C ALA A 194 -2.01 12.43 -11.73
N VAL A 195 -0.87 12.90 -12.20
CA VAL A 195 -0.77 13.72 -13.42
C VAL A 195 0.43 13.30 -14.27
N THR A 196 0.39 13.48 -15.58
CA THR A 196 1.57 13.24 -16.44
C THR A 196 2.54 14.42 -16.44
N ALA A 197 2.04 15.62 -16.12
CA ALA A 197 2.80 16.84 -15.88
C ALA A 197 2.02 17.71 -14.88
N TYR A 198 2.73 18.52 -14.08
CA TYR A 198 2.09 19.42 -13.13
C TYR A 198 1.10 20.35 -13.82
N GLN A 199 -0.07 20.53 -13.21
CA GLN A 199 -1.15 21.40 -13.69
C GLN A 199 -1.12 22.73 -12.92
N ASN A 200 -0.96 22.67 -11.61
CA ASN A 200 -0.81 23.86 -10.77
C ASN A 200 0.67 24.26 -10.64
N GLU A 201 1.05 25.39 -11.24
CA GLU A 201 2.42 25.91 -11.18
C GLU A 201 2.92 26.09 -9.74
N LYS A 202 2.03 26.44 -8.79
CA LYS A 202 2.39 26.59 -7.37
C LYS A 202 2.89 25.27 -6.78
N VAL A 203 2.29 24.15 -7.16
CA VAL A 203 2.73 22.82 -6.74
C VAL A 203 4.09 22.49 -7.34
N SER A 204 4.29 22.80 -8.63
CA SER A 204 5.58 22.59 -9.30
C SER A 204 6.72 23.40 -8.66
N ILE A 205 6.49 24.68 -8.39
CA ILE A 205 7.45 25.57 -7.72
C ILE A 205 7.75 25.06 -6.31
N LYS A 206 6.72 24.70 -5.53
CA LYS A 206 6.90 24.17 -4.17
C LYS A 206 7.71 22.87 -4.17
N CYS A 207 7.44 21.96 -5.12
CA CYS A 207 8.24 20.75 -5.33
C CYS A 207 9.71 21.09 -5.58
N PHE A 208 9.98 22.07 -6.44
CA PHE A 208 11.34 22.49 -6.78
C PHE A 208 12.07 23.13 -5.59
N GLU A 209 11.42 24.04 -4.88
CA GLU A 209 11.95 24.71 -3.68
C GLU A 209 12.29 23.69 -2.58
N CYS A 210 11.35 22.83 -2.21
CA CYS A 210 11.58 21.84 -1.16
C CYS A 210 12.63 20.80 -1.57
N SER A 211 12.67 20.39 -2.84
CA SER A 211 13.71 19.49 -3.34
C SER A 211 15.11 20.13 -3.30
N ARG A 212 15.21 21.43 -3.62
CA ARG A 212 16.48 22.18 -3.50
C ARG A 212 16.90 22.36 -2.05
N SER A 213 15.99 22.74 -1.16
CA SER A 213 16.28 22.84 0.28
C SER A 213 16.77 21.52 0.87
N LEU A 214 16.19 20.38 0.45
CA LEU A 214 16.68 19.03 0.80
C LEU A 214 18.09 18.76 0.24
N CYS A 215 18.38 19.15 -1.00
CA CYS A 215 19.74 19.04 -1.58
C CYS A 215 20.77 19.94 -0.86
N THR A 216 20.39 21.15 -0.46
CA THR A 216 21.28 22.06 0.28
C THR A 216 21.54 21.53 1.69
N PHE A 217 20.54 20.97 2.37
CA PHE A 217 20.69 20.32 3.67
C PHE A 217 21.62 19.09 3.61
N LEU A 218 21.52 18.28 2.55
CA LEU A 218 22.43 17.14 2.34
C LEU A 218 23.87 17.57 2.00
N ARG A 219 24.08 18.75 1.40
CA ARG A 219 25.43 19.31 1.19
C ARG A 219 26.04 19.89 2.48
N LEU A 220 25.23 20.48 3.36
CA LEU A 220 25.72 21.00 4.65
C LEU A 220 25.98 19.87 5.67
N GLY A 221 25.27 18.74 5.58
CA GLY A 221 25.51 17.56 6.42
C GLY A 221 26.80 16.80 6.13
N HIS A 222 27.47 17.05 4.99
CA HIS A 222 28.76 16.45 4.65
C HIS A 222 29.98 17.34 4.94
N PHE A 223 29.78 18.57 5.44
CA PHE A 223 30.86 19.50 5.77
C PHE A 223 31.14 19.65 7.27
N ALA A 224 30.36 19.01 8.15
CA ALA A 224 30.47 19.16 9.60
C ALA A 224 31.23 18.02 10.31
N SER A 225 32.09 17.25 9.63
CA SER A 225 32.93 16.22 10.25
C SER A 225 34.40 16.24 9.82
N SER A 226 34.92 17.38 9.33
CA SER A 226 36.36 17.53 9.09
C SER A 226 36.83 18.92 9.51
N PHE A 227 36.75 19.19 10.81
CA PHE A 227 37.52 20.24 11.49
C PHE A 227 37.55 19.95 13.00
N ARG A 228 38.21 18.85 13.38
CA ARG A 228 38.89 18.66 14.67
C ARG A 228 39.98 17.62 14.44
N GLY A 229 41.23 18.11 14.44
CA GLY A 229 42.46 17.39 14.16
C GLY A 229 43.53 18.40 13.84
#